data_AF-A0A8H3M3D4-F1
#
_entry.id   AF-A0A8H3M3D4-F1
#
_cell.length_a   1.000
_cell.length_b   1.000
_cell.length_c   1.000
_cell.angle_alpha   90.00
_cell.angle_beta   90.00
_cell.angle_gamma   90.00
#
_symmetry.space_group_name_H-M   'P 1'
#
loop_
_entity.id
_entity.type
_entity.pdbx_description
1 polymer ?
#
loop_
_entity_poly.entity_id
_entity_poly.type
_entity_poly.pdbx_seq_one_letter_code
_entity_poly.pdbx_strand_id
1 'polypeptide(L)'
;MVDTNDEPNLFLLPTMNDELFLNFFNFDINFEDQDKKKRKESNHETLQNNFGYIPKHDYNGWFHTPISVPMLLRSKEGPTQLKQSIEHLYFHRKFKESLRLSLEFIEFIEKCNGYSDEKEIKPYNPNKLNNTREMLEIASRSALQLGDYKLAVNCVNELISNEPGHMRLRGIVYAKGGHYTDSIRWYIKYLQVRNNDYKVWKEMGYTFLYYYCHSAQLEFDFTADIVKTIQEILHNTHTTQLALICINRAYRLMLKIPWATSISYINSRFAREKQEIEDLLNCLEKGGVNVQEIMSLFDSIKENKITGNIIAKNNLEGFDLETIRWILVESKISVNEMYLMDQERLAKDL
;
A
#
# COMPACT_ATOMS: atom_id res chain seq x y z
N MET A 1 50.06 27.61 -11.78
CA MET A 1 48.91 28.49 -12.04
C MET A 1 48.13 27.80 -13.15
N VAL A 2 47.18 26.90 -12.86
CA VAL A 2 45.78 27.16 -12.40
C VAL A 2 45.03 27.88 -13.54
N ASP A 3 43.98 27.37 -14.20
CA ASP A 3 42.80 26.54 -13.85
C ASP A 3 42.52 25.49 -14.96
N THR A 4 42.18 24.21 -14.74
CA THR A 4 40.96 23.55 -14.18
C THR A 4 39.64 23.87 -14.90
N ASN A 5 39.35 23.09 -15.96
CA ASN A 5 38.00 22.83 -16.46
C ASN A 5 37.44 21.60 -15.71
N ASP A 6 36.75 21.83 -14.60
CA ASP A 6 35.92 20.83 -13.92
C ASP A 6 34.46 21.04 -14.36
N GLU A 7 33.97 20.24 -15.30
CA GLU A 7 32.55 19.96 -15.43
C GLU A 7 32.20 18.83 -14.44
N PRO A 8 31.25 19.02 -13.51
CA PRO A 8 30.88 17.97 -12.58
C PRO A 8 30.07 16.89 -13.33
N ASN A 9 30.68 15.71 -13.44
CA ASN A 9 30.01 14.46 -13.79
C ASN A 9 28.75 14.30 -12.91
N LEU A 10 27.58 14.46 -13.54
CA LEU A 10 26.29 14.18 -12.92
C LEU A 10 26.23 12.66 -12.67
N PHE A 11 26.44 12.27 -11.41
CA PHE A 11 26.30 10.90 -10.95
C PHE A 11 24.93 10.35 -11.36
N LEU A 12 24.95 9.39 -12.28
CA LEU A 12 23.81 8.54 -12.59
C LEU A 12 23.43 7.78 -11.31
N LEU A 13 22.31 8.18 -10.68
CA LEU A 13 21.65 7.39 -9.65
C LEU A 13 21.33 6.00 -10.22
N PRO A 14 21.45 4.92 -9.43
CA PRO A 14 21.09 3.59 -9.88
C PRO A 14 19.62 3.59 -10.25
N THR A 15 19.31 3.18 -11.48
CA THR A 15 17.96 2.91 -11.95
C THR A 15 17.27 2.01 -10.94
N MET A 16 16.18 2.50 -10.34
CA MET A 16 15.31 1.67 -9.51
C MET A 16 14.94 0.41 -10.28
N ASN A 17 15.07 -0.75 -9.65
CA ASN A 17 14.52 -1.99 -10.16
C ASN A 17 12.98 -1.84 -10.18
N ASP A 18 12.45 -1.44 -11.34
CA ASP A 18 11.03 -1.23 -11.62
C ASP A 18 10.15 -2.46 -11.32
N GLU A 19 10.75 -3.64 -11.13
CA GLU A 19 10.07 -4.90 -10.83
C GLU A 19 9.67 -5.09 -9.35
N LEU A 20 10.44 -4.57 -8.39
CA LEU A 20 10.19 -4.80 -6.95
C LEU A 20 8.96 -4.04 -6.42
N PHE A 21 8.59 -2.94 -7.08
CA PHE A 21 7.43 -2.12 -6.74
C PHE A 21 6.09 -2.72 -7.23
N LEU A 22 6.11 -3.62 -8.22
CA LEU A 22 4.92 -4.13 -8.93
C LEU A 22 4.01 -5.05 -8.10
N ASN A 23 4.39 -5.45 -6.89
CA ASN A 23 3.66 -6.48 -6.15
C ASN A 23 2.68 -5.96 -5.09
N PHE A 24 2.72 -4.67 -4.75
CA PHE A 24 2.09 -4.19 -3.52
C PHE A 24 0.70 -3.54 -3.71
N PHE A 25 0.42 -2.99 -4.90
CA PHE A 25 -0.78 -2.12 -5.09
C PHE A 25 -1.63 -2.35 -6.34
N ASN A 26 -1.37 -3.40 -7.10
CA ASN A 26 -2.03 -3.52 -8.39
C ASN A 26 -3.47 -4.04 -8.31
N PHE A 27 -4.41 -3.09 -8.47
CA PHE A 27 -5.32 -3.11 -9.61
C PHE A 27 -4.49 -2.92 -10.90
N ASP A 28 -3.79 -3.97 -11.32
CA ASP A 28 -3.09 -4.02 -12.61
C ASP A 28 -4.15 -4.17 -13.70
N ILE A 29 -4.73 -3.05 -14.12
CA ILE A 29 -5.32 -2.99 -15.44
C ILE A 29 -4.18 -2.53 -16.35
N ASN A 30 -3.48 -3.49 -16.94
CA ASN A 30 -2.53 -3.22 -18.00
C ASN A 30 -3.35 -2.77 -19.23
N PHE A 31 -3.54 -1.46 -19.40
CA PHE A 31 -4.33 -0.90 -20.50
C PHE A 31 -3.67 -1.11 -21.87
N GLU A 32 -2.38 -1.49 -21.90
CA GLU A 32 -1.63 -1.70 -23.15
C GLU A 32 -2.16 -2.89 -23.99
N ASP A 33 -2.97 -3.79 -23.43
CA ASP A 33 -3.52 -4.95 -24.14
C ASP A 33 -4.88 -4.70 -24.82
N GLN A 34 -5.48 -3.51 -24.68
CA GLN A 34 -6.76 -3.18 -25.33
C GLN A 34 -6.62 -2.59 -26.74
N ASP A 35 -5.42 -2.18 -27.17
CA ASP A 35 -5.23 -1.52 -28.48
C ASP A 35 -5.03 -2.48 -29.67
N LYS A 36 -5.12 -3.80 -29.46
CA LYS A 36 -4.97 -4.80 -30.55
C LYS A 36 -6.25 -5.57 -30.93
N LYS A 37 -7.43 -5.15 -30.48
CA LYS A 37 -8.68 -5.65 -31.06
C LYS A 37 -9.15 -4.72 -32.18
N LYS A 38 -8.94 -5.16 -33.42
CA LYS A 38 -9.57 -4.61 -34.64
C LYS A 38 -11.05 -4.34 -34.37
N ARG A 39 -11.42 -3.06 -34.26
CA ARG A 39 -12.82 -2.63 -34.27
C ARG A 39 -13.41 -3.06 -35.60
N LYS A 40 -14.37 -3.98 -35.59
CA LYS A 40 -15.28 -4.18 -36.71
C LYS A 40 -16.22 -2.98 -36.72
N GLU A 41 -16.12 -2.14 -37.74
CA GLU A 41 -17.10 -1.10 -38.02
C GLU A 41 -18.45 -1.78 -38.32
N SER A 42 -19.43 -1.57 -37.45
CA SER A 42 -20.82 -1.90 -37.72
C SER A 42 -21.51 -0.64 -38.24
N ASN A 43 -21.79 -0.61 -39.54
CA ASN A 43 -22.65 0.39 -40.16
C ASN A 43 -24.08 0.20 -39.64
N HIS A 44 -24.56 1.14 -38.84
CA HIS A 44 -25.99 1.32 -38.62
C HIS A 44 -26.39 2.71 -39.07
N GLU A 45 -27.20 2.74 -40.11
CA GLU A 45 -27.76 3.93 -40.73
C GLU A 45 -28.71 4.67 -39.77
N THR A 46 -28.60 5.99 -39.85
CA THR A 46 -29.26 7.05 -39.09
C THR A 46 -30.78 7.11 -39.26
N LEU A 47 -31.47 7.48 -38.17
CA LEU A 47 -32.69 8.28 -38.22
C LEU A 47 -32.43 9.62 -37.53
N GLN A 48 -32.36 10.66 -38.35
CA GLN A 48 -32.06 12.05 -37.99
C GLN A 48 -33.19 12.67 -37.16
N ASN A 49 -32.83 13.24 -36.00
CA ASN A 49 -33.59 14.34 -35.41
C ASN A 49 -32.67 15.56 -35.31
N ASN A 50 -33.08 16.63 -36.00
CA ASN A 50 -32.36 17.87 -36.23
C ASN A 50 -32.27 18.75 -34.98
N PHE A 51 -31.38 18.40 -34.07
CA PHE A 51 -30.58 19.39 -33.35
C PHE A 51 -29.13 19.03 -33.61
N GLY A 52 -28.34 19.97 -34.12
CA GLY A 52 -26.94 19.75 -34.44
C GLY A 52 -26.16 19.38 -33.18
N TYR A 53 -26.14 18.09 -32.85
CA TYR A 53 -25.24 17.52 -31.88
C TYR A 53 -23.85 17.61 -32.48
N ILE A 54 -23.11 18.64 -32.10
CA ILE A 54 -21.67 18.69 -32.30
C ILE A 54 -21.11 17.80 -31.18
N PRO A 55 -20.56 16.61 -31.48
CA PRO A 55 -19.87 15.84 -30.47
C PRO A 55 -18.80 16.74 -29.86
N LYS A 56 -18.73 16.83 -28.53
CA LYS A 56 -17.53 17.39 -27.91
C LYS A 56 -16.37 16.57 -28.47
N HIS A 57 -15.44 17.21 -29.18
CA HIS A 57 -14.21 16.57 -29.57
C HIS A 57 -13.45 16.31 -28.27
N ASP A 58 -13.62 15.11 -27.71
CA ASP A 58 -12.85 14.62 -26.58
C ASP A 58 -11.44 14.32 -27.08
N TYR A 59 -10.63 15.36 -27.21
CA TYR A 59 -9.20 15.19 -27.40
C TYR A 59 -8.62 14.57 -26.12
N ASN A 60 -7.84 13.49 -26.25
CA ASN A 60 -7.07 12.94 -25.14
C ASN A 60 -6.26 14.08 -24.48
N GLY A 61 -6.43 14.25 -23.17
CA GLY A 61 -5.74 15.29 -22.41
C GLY A 61 -6.42 16.66 -22.35
N TRP A 62 -7.70 16.78 -22.73
CA TRP A 62 -8.49 18.03 -22.59
C TRP A 62 -8.46 18.62 -21.16
N PHE A 63 -8.20 17.78 -20.17
CA PHE A 63 -8.12 18.16 -18.77
C PHE A 63 -6.78 18.83 -18.41
N HIS A 64 -5.70 18.60 -19.16
CA HIS A 64 -4.42 19.27 -18.93
C HIS A 64 -4.51 20.74 -19.32
N THR A 65 -4.15 21.62 -18.40
CA THR A 65 -4.28 23.07 -18.60
C THR A 65 -3.09 23.81 -17.99
N PRO A 66 -2.59 24.88 -18.64
CA PRO A 66 -1.57 25.76 -18.06
C PRO A 66 -2.15 26.72 -17.01
N ILE A 67 -3.48 26.75 -16.82
CA ILE A 67 -4.14 27.62 -15.85
C ILE A 67 -3.74 27.20 -14.43
N SER A 68 -3.42 28.17 -13.57
CA SER A 68 -3.05 27.90 -12.17
C SER A 68 -4.21 27.29 -11.38
N VAL A 69 -3.91 26.41 -10.43
CA VAL A 69 -4.91 25.70 -9.62
C VAL A 69 -5.93 26.64 -8.96
N PRO A 70 -5.53 27.76 -8.31
CA PRO A 70 -6.51 28.66 -7.70
C PRO A 70 -7.47 29.31 -8.70
N MET A 71 -7.00 29.65 -9.90
CA MET A 71 -7.87 30.20 -10.96
C MET A 71 -8.80 29.13 -11.51
N LEU A 72 -8.26 27.93 -11.74
CA LEU A 72 -9.00 26.80 -12.27
C LEU A 72 -10.12 26.38 -11.31
N LEU A 73 -9.83 26.27 -10.02
CA LEU A 73 -10.80 25.88 -8.99
C LEU A 73 -11.94 26.90 -8.78
N ARG A 74 -11.77 28.14 -9.23
CA ARG A 74 -12.85 29.15 -9.23
C ARG A 74 -13.73 29.09 -10.48
N SER A 75 -13.27 28.45 -11.54
CA SER A 75 -14.08 28.27 -12.75
C SER A 75 -15.13 27.17 -12.55
N LYS A 76 -16.23 27.22 -13.32
CA LYS A 76 -17.35 26.28 -13.15
C LYS A 76 -16.96 24.81 -13.34
N GLU A 77 -16.18 24.49 -14.38
CA GLU A 77 -15.78 23.11 -14.70
C GLU A 77 -14.38 22.76 -14.20
N GLY A 78 -13.62 23.73 -13.69
CA GLY A 78 -12.22 23.55 -13.34
C GLY A 78 -11.95 22.56 -12.20
N PRO A 79 -12.78 22.43 -11.14
CA PRO A 79 -12.58 21.39 -10.14
C PRO A 79 -12.64 19.98 -10.73
N THR A 80 -13.61 19.71 -11.59
CA THR A 80 -13.73 18.42 -12.30
C THR A 80 -12.55 18.19 -13.22
N GLN A 81 -12.18 19.22 -14.00
CA GLN A 81 -11.03 19.18 -14.89
C GLN A 81 -9.72 18.87 -14.15
N LEU A 82 -9.48 19.54 -13.01
CA LEU A 82 -8.27 19.33 -12.21
C LEU A 82 -8.22 17.94 -11.61
N LYS A 83 -9.34 17.43 -11.07
CA LYS A 83 -9.40 16.06 -10.54
C LYS A 83 -9.04 15.02 -11.60
N GLN A 84 -9.62 15.14 -12.80
CA GLN A 84 -9.31 14.23 -13.90
C GLN A 84 -7.84 14.32 -14.35
N SER A 85 -7.27 15.53 -14.35
CA SER A 85 -5.83 15.72 -14.59
C SER A 85 -4.97 15.00 -13.55
N ILE A 86 -5.29 15.17 -12.28
CA ILE A 86 -4.57 14.55 -11.16
C ILE A 86 -4.63 13.03 -11.25
N GLU A 87 -5.81 12.47 -11.48
CA GLU A 87 -6.03 11.03 -11.66
C GLU A 87 -5.26 10.50 -12.88
N HIS A 88 -5.37 11.18 -14.03
CA HIS A 88 -4.63 10.79 -15.21
C HIS A 88 -3.11 10.79 -14.96
N LEU A 89 -2.57 11.83 -14.33
CA LEU A 89 -1.15 11.91 -13.99
C LEU A 89 -0.74 10.76 -13.06
N TYR A 90 -1.55 10.46 -12.05
CA TYR A 90 -1.33 9.34 -11.13
C TYR A 90 -1.29 7.99 -11.87
N PHE A 91 -2.29 7.70 -12.70
CA PHE A 91 -2.35 6.44 -13.47
C PHE A 91 -1.23 6.31 -14.51
N HIS A 92 -0.69 7.43 -15.00
CA HIS A 92 0.48 7.46 -15.89
C HIS A 92 1.81 7.61 -15.14
N ARG A 93 1.83 7.33 -13.83
CA ARG A 93 3.04 7.32 -12.98
C ARG A 93 3.79 8.66 -12.90
N LYS A 94 3.12 9.77 -13.25
CA LYS A 94 3.64 11.13 -13.08
C LYS A 94 3.37 11.61 -11.65
N PHE A 95 3.96 10.91 -10.69
CA PHE A 95 3.66 11.06 -9.26
C PHE A 95 4.05 12.43 -8.72
N LYS A 96 5.13 13.04 -9.22
CA LYS A 96 5.57 14.37 -8.81
C LYS A 96 4.53 15.43 -9.15
N GLU A 97 4.04 15.42 -10.39
CA GLU A 97 3.02 16.36 -10.86
C GLU A 97 1.66 16.09 -10.21
N SER A 98 1.28 14.81 -10.08
CA SER A 98 0.04 14.42 -9.41
C SER A 98 0.02 14.86 -7.95
N LEU A 99 1.13 14.64 -7.23
CA LEU A 99 1.29 15.09 -5.84
C LEU A 99 1.17 16.61 -5.73
N ARG A 100 1.94 17.35 -6.54
CA ARG A 100 1.92 18.83 -6.52
C ARG A 100 0.51 19.36 -6.71
N LEU A 101 -0.21 18.91 -7.73
CA LEU A 101 -1.57 19.38 -8.02
C LEU A 101 -2.57 18.97 -6.94
N SER A 102 -2.41 17.78 -6.35
CA SER A 102 -3.25 17.33 -5.23
C SER A 102 -3.08 18.22 -4.00
N LEU A 103 -1.83 18.59 -3.65
CA LEU A 103 -1.54 19.47 -2.53
C LEU A 103 -2.05 20.90 -2.78
N GLU A 104 -1.87 21.44 -3.99
CA GLU A 104 -2.42 22.77 -4.35
C GLU A 104 -3.96 22.80 -4.25
N PHE A 105 -4.62 21.69 -4.59
CA PHE A 105 -6.07 21.56 -4.40
C PHE A 105 -6.46 21.59 -2.92
N ILE A 106 -5.75 20.83 -2.08
CA ILE A 106 -6.00 20.74 -0.63
C ILE A 106 -5.79 22.11 0.01
N GLU A 107 -4.64 22.75 -0.26
CA GLU A 107 -4.28 24.07 0.25
C GLU A 107 -5.33 25.13 -0.13
N PHE A 108 -5.85 25.09 -1.36
CA PHE A 108 -6.92 26.00 -1.79
C PHE A 108 -8.17 25.85 -0.92
N ILE A 109 -8.59 24.62 -0.62
CA ILE A 109 -9.78 24.36 0.20
C ILE A 109 -9.53 24.79 1.66
N GLU A 110 -8.37 24.48 2.23
CA GLU A 110 -8.00 24.87 3.59
C GLU A 110 -8.03 26.40 3.77
N LYS A 111 -7.47 27.14 2.81
CA LYS A 111 -7.55 28.61 2.77
C LYS A 111 -8.99 29.10 2.66
N CYS A 112 -9.82 28.48 1.84
CA CYS A 112 -11.25 28.84 1.73
C CYS A 112 -12.02 28.61 3.05
N ASN A 113 -11.68 27.55 3.79
CA ASN A 113 -12.30 27.23 5.07
C ASN A 113 -11.83 28.15 6.21
N GLY A 114 -10.65 28.77 6.07
CA GLY A 114 -10.06 29.68 7.05
C GLY A 114 -9.24 28.95 8.11
N TYR A 115 -8.58 27.85 7.73
CA TYR A 115 -7.61 27.15 8.57
C TYR A 115 -6.20 27.78 8.51
N SER A 116 -6.03 28.94 7.84
CA SER A 116 -4.78 29.70 7.87
C SER A 116 -4.71 30.60 9.10
N ASP A 117 -3.55 30.62 9.77
CA ASP A 117 -3.26 31.36 11.01
C ASP A 117 -3.26 32.90 10.88
N GLU A 118 -3.68 33.45 9.74
CA GLU A 118 -3.60 34.87 9.46
C GLU A 118 -4.96 35.48 9.14
N LYS A 119 -5.09 36.78 9.45
CA LYS A 119 -6.22 37.66 9.13
C LYS A 119 -6.33 37.91 7.61
N GLU A 120 -6.14 36.88 6.79
CA GLU A 120 -6.28 36.93 5.35
C GLU A 120 -7.75 36.94 4.93
N ILE A 121 -8.05 37.68 3.87
CA ILE A 121 -9.37 37.67 3.24
C ILE A 121 -9.61 36.27 2.70
N LYS A 122 -10.63 35.57 3.24
CA LYS A 122 -11.00 34.23 2.79
C LYS A 122 -11.15 34.22 1.25
N PRO A 123 -10.38 33.39 0.54
CA PRO A 123 -10.48 33.32 -0.91
C PRO A 123 -11.90 32.89 -1.31
N TYR A 124 -12.42 33.56 -2.34
CA TYR A 124 -13.75 33.26 -2.86
C TYR A 124 -13.80 31.83 -3.42
N ASN A 125 -14.69 31.01 -2.84
CA ASN A 125 -14.95 29.61 -3.22
C ASN A 125 -16.32 29.49 -3.92
N PRO A 126 -16.43 29.85 -5.21
CA PRO A 126 -17.72 29.84 -5.92
C PRO A 126 -18.33 28.44 -6.01
N ASN A 127 -17.48 27.41 -6.03
CA ASN A 127 -17.87 26.02 -6.23
C ASN A 127 -18.17 25.28 -4.91
N LYS A 128 -18.11 25.96 -3.75
CA LYS A 128 -18.36 25.38 -2.42
C LYS A 128 -17.57 24.10 -2.15
N LEU A 129 -16.33 24.04 -2.63
CA LEU A 129 -15.44 22.89 -2.46
C LEU A 129 -15.07 22.75 -0.99
N ASN A 130 -15.34 21.59 -0.41
CA ASN A 130 -15.00 21.28 0.98
C ASN A 130 -14.37 19.89 1.17
N ASN A 131 -14.47 19.03 0.16
CA ASN A 131 -14.03 17.66 0.23
C ASN A 131 -12.63 17.50 -0.39
N THR A 132 -11.65 17.23 0.46
CA THR A 132 -10.25 16.95 0.09
C THR A 132 -9.92 15.46 0.05
N ARG A 133 -10.88 14.58 0.40
CA ARG A 133 -10.67 13.15 0.63
C ARG A 133 -9.96 12.44 -0.53
N GLU A 134 -10.44 12.60 -1.75
CA GLU A 134 -9.85 11.96 -2.94
C GLU A 134 -8.43 12.48 -3.20
N MET A 135 -8.21 13.79 -3.00
CA MET A 135 -6.91 14.40 -3.22
C MET A 135 -5.90 13.99 -2.15
N LEU A 136 -6.33 13.85 -0.89
CA LEU A 136 -5.52 13.31 0.20
C LEU A 136 -5.12 11.85 -0.07
N GLU A 137 -6.03 11.04 -0.62
CA GLU A 137 -5.71 9.67 -1.04
C GLU A 137 -4.65 9.66 -2.17
N ILE A 138 -4.86 10.41 -3.25
CA ILE A 138 -3.92 10.44 -4.38
C ILE A 138 -2.58 11.06 -3.96
N ALA A 139 -2.59 12.12 -3.16
CA ALA A 139 -1.38 12.72 -2.59
C ALA A 139 -0.61 11.72 -1.73
N SER A 140 -1.29 11.03 -0.81
CA SER A 140 -0.65 10.01 0.04
C SER A 140 0.00 8.91 -0.78
N ARG A 141 -0.72 8.37 -1.78
CA ARG A 141 -0.20 7.34 -2.67
C ARG A 141 0.99 7.85 -3.50
N SER A 142 0.91 9.06 -4.04
CA SER A 142 1.99 9.66 -4.82
C SER A 142 3.23 9.94 -3.97
N ALA A 143 3.05 10.43 -2.74
CA ALA A 143 4.13 10.63 -1.78
C ALA A 143 4.82 9.31 -1.42
N LEU A 144 4.06 8.23 -1.21
CA LEU A 144 4.63 6.88 -1.04
C LEU A 144 5.49 6.45 -2.23
N GLN A 145 5.05 6.73 -3.46
CA GLN A 145 5.83 6.41 -4.67
C GLN A 145 7.13 7.17 -4.77
N LEU A 146 7.16 8.39 -4.26
CA LEU A 146 8.34 9.25 -4.26
C LEU A 146 9.24 9.00 -3.05
N GLY A 147 8.90 8.05 -2.17
CA GLY A 147 9.64 7.77 -0.93
C GLY A 147 9.43 8.80 0.18
N ASP A 148 8.52 9.77 0.02
CA ASP A 148 8.21 10.76 1.06
C ASP A 148 7.17 10.18 2.04
N TYR A 149 7.64 9.27 2.89
CA TYR A 149 6.79 8.58 3.86
C TYR A 149 6.20 9.53 4.90
N LYS A 150 6.92 10.59 5.26
CA LYS A 150 6.43 11.60 6.23
C LYS A 150 5.21 12.33 5.67
N LEU A 151 5.30 12.81 4.43
CA LEU A 151 4.17 13.47 3.78
C LEU A 151 3.00 12.49 3.56
N ALA A 152 3.28 11.25 3.18
CA ALA A 152 2.25 10.23 3.04
C ALA A 152 1.47 10.00 4.34
N VAL A 153 2.18 9.92 5.49
CA VAL A 153 1.61 9.80 6.83
C VAL A 153 0.73 11.01 7.17
N ASN A 154 1.22 12.22 6.91
CA ASN A 154 0.43 13.44 7.13
C ASN A 154 -0.88 13.40 6.32
N CYS A 155 -0.81 13.03 5.04
CA CYS A 155 -2.00 12.93 4.19
C CYS A 155 -3.03 11.92 4.72
N VAL A 156 -2.61 10.74 5.21
CA VAL A 156 -3.57 9.77 5.77
C VAL A 156 -4.09 10.16 7.15
N ASN A 157 -3.36 10.95 7.92
CA ASN A 157 -3.85 11.48 9.20
C ASN A 157 -5.04 12.42 8.97
N GLU A 158 -4.92 13.31 7.98
CA GLU A 158 -5.99 14.23 7.56
C GLU A 158 -7.14 13.53 6.80
N LEU A 159 -6.91 12.30 6.31
CA LEU A 159 -7.89 11.55 5.54
C LEU A 159 -8.99 10.93 6.42
N ILE A 160 -10.06 11.70 6.70
CA ILE A 160 -11.20 11.22 7.49
C ILE A 160 -12.09 10.29 6.64
N SER A 161 -11.93 8.97 6.80
CA SER A 161 -12.72 7.95 6.10
C SER A 161 -12.63 6.59 6.79
N ASN A 162 -13.75 5.86 6.81
CA ASN A 162 -13.82 4.48 7.30
C ASN A 162 -14.04 3.46 6.16
N GLU A 163 -13.79 3.85 4.91
CA GLU A 163 -13.86 2.89 3.79
C GLU A 163 -12.72 1.86 3.90
N PRO A 164 -12.97 0.57 3.59
CA PRO A 164 -11.93 -0.47 3.64
C PRO A 164 -10.68 -0.12 2.83
N GLY A 165 -10.82 0.50 1.65
CA GLY A 165 -9.68 0.94 0.85
C GLY A 165 -8.76 1.92 1.59
N HIS A 166 -9.34 2.83 2.36
CA HIS A 166 -8.60 3.82 3.16
C HIS A 166 -8.00 3.18 4.41
N MET A 167 -8.67 2.20 5.02
CA MET A 167 -8.12 1.41 6.12
C MET A 167 -6.86 0.66 5.68
N ARG A 168 -6.91 -0.02 4.53
CA ARG A 168 -5.73 -0.69 3.95
C ARG A 168 -4.63 0.32 3.61
N LEU A 169 -4.97 1.46 3.01
CA LEU A 169 -3.99 2.51 2.70
C LEU A 169 -3.26 3.01 3.96
N ARG A 170 -4.00 3.30 5.05
CA ARG A 170 -3.43 3.68 6.35
C ARG A 170 -2.45 2.62 6.87
N GLY A 171 -2.85 1.34 6.84
CA GLY A 171 -1.97 0.23 7.22
C GLY A 171 -0.63 0.28 6.48
N ILE A 172 -0.66 0.52 5.18
CA ILE A 172 0.54 0.55 4.34
C ILE A 172 1.40 1.76 4.62
N VAL A 173 0.78 2.94 4.63
CA VAL A 173 1.48 4.22 4.85
C VAL A 173 2.15 4.22 6.22
N TYR A 174 1.46 3.77 7.27
CA TYR A 174 2.04 3.69 8.60
C TYR A 174 3.19 2.68 8.68
N ALA A 175 3.13 1.53 8.00
CA ALA A 175 4.24 0.58 7.97
C ALA A 175 5.50 1.21 7.35
N LYS A 176 5.35 1.88 6.19
CA LYS A 176 6.46 2.54 5.50
C LYS A 176 6.95 3.80 6.24
N GLY A 177 6.07 4.46 7.01
CA GLY A 177 6.41 5.60 7.86
C GLY A 177 7.03 5.22 9.22
N GLY A 178 7.24 3.94 9.52
CA GLY A 178 7.78 3.47 10.80
C GLY A 178 6.77 3.40 11.95
N HIS A 179 5.49 3.65 11.67
CA HIS A 179 4.37 3.54 12.63
C HIS A 179 3.79 2.11 12.63
N TYR A 180 4.62 1.12 12.94
CA TYR A 180 4.28 -0.31 12.76
C TYR A 180 3.07 -0.78 13.57
N THR A 181 2.88 -0.24 14.77
CA THR A 181 1.81 -0.63 15.69
C THR A 181 0.45 -0.17 15.17
N ASP A 182 0.37 1.09 14.73
CA ASP A 182 -0.83 1.65 14.10
C ASP A 182 -1.12 1.01 12.75
N SER A 183 -0.08 0.65 11.99
CA SER A 183 -0.21 -0.13 10.77
C SER A 183 -0.98 -1.44 11.00
N ILE A 184 -0.52 -2.25 11.96
CA ILE A 184 -1.18 -3.51 12.33
C ILE A 184 -2.63 -3.27 12.77
N ARG A 185 -2.89 -2.26 13.59
CA ARG A 185 -4.27 -1.92 14.01
C ARG A 185 -5.19 -1.62 12.82
N TRP A 186 -4.71 -0.88 11.83
CA TRP A 186 -5.50 -0.57 10.64
C TRP A 186 -5.72 -1.77 9.73
N TYR A 187 -4.73 -2.67 9.61
CA TYR A 187 -4.93 -3.94 8.91
C TYR A 187 -5.96 -4.84 9.61
N ILE A 188 -5.94 -4.91 10.95
CA ILE A 188 -6.95 -5.64 11.72
C ILE A 188 -8.35 -5.05 11.49
N LYS A 189 -8.49 -3.72 11.59
CA LYS A 189 -9.77 -3.04 11.28
C LYS A 189 -10.25 -3.36 9.87
N TYR A 190 -9.36 -3.36 8.88
CA TYR A 190 -9.69 -3.78 7.53
C TYR A 190 -10.20 -5.23 7.50
N LEU A 191 -9.47 -6.17 8.11
CA LEU A 191 -9.80 -7.61 8.10
C LEU A 191 -11.10 -7.92 8.86
N GLN A 192 -11.49 -7.10 9.83
CA GLN A 192 -12.79 -7.19 10.50
C GLN A 192 -13.96 -6.84 9.56
N VAL A 193 -13.73 -6.00 8.54
CA VAL A 193 -14.73 -5.64 7.52
C VAL A 193 -14.62 -6.54 6.28
N ARG A 194 -13.40 -6.85 5.85
CA ARG A 194 -13.06 -7.67 4.68
C ARG A 194 -12.23 -8.87 5.13
N ASN A 195 -12.93 -9.92 5.55
CA ASN A 195 -12.28 -11.13 6.06
C ASN A 195 -11.47 -11.86 4.97
N ASN A 196 -10.52 -12.69 5.42
CA ASN A 196 -9.78 -13.63 4.57
C ASN A 196 -8.98 -13.02 3.39
N ASP A 197 -8.63 -11.74 3.45
CA ASP A 197 -7.75 -11.12 2.46
C ASP A 197 -6.28 -11.53 2.70
N TYR A 198 -5.79 -12.49 1.90
CA TYR A 198 -4.43 -13.00 2.05
C TYR A 198 -3.36 -11.91 1.89
N LYS A 199 -3.62 -10.87 1.09
CA LYS A 199 -2.65 -9.80 0.87
C LYS A 199 -2.43 -9.03 2.15
N VAL A 200 -3.50 -8.72 2.88
CA VAL A 200 -3.38 -7.98 4.14
C VAL A 200 -2.69 -8.82 5.22
N TRP A 201 -2.94 -10.13 5.28
CA TRP A 201 -2.15 -11.02 6.12
C TRP A 201 -0.66 -11.03 5.73
N LYS A 202 -0.35 -11.01 4.42
CA LYS A 202 1.03 -10.84 3.92
C LYS A 202 1.61 -9.52 4.43
N GLU A 203 0.89 -8.40 4.26
CA GLU A 203 1.37 -7.07 4.70
C GLU A 203 1.62 -6.99 6.20
N MET A 204 0.78 -7.62 7.02
CA MET A 204 1.01 -7.70 8.46
C MET A 204 2.31 -8.43 8.78
N GLY A 205 2.60 -9.54 8.08
CA GLY A 205 3.87 -10.26 8.21
C GLY A 205 5.08 -9.40 7.86
N TYR A 206 5.05 -8.70 6.72
CA TYR A 206 6.11 -7.74 6.36
C TYR A 206 6.25 -6.62 7.39
N THR A 207 5.14 -6.11 7.93
CA THR A 207 5.16 -5.03 8.94
C THR A 207 5.87 -5.47 10.22
N PHE A 208 5.66 -6.71 10.68
CA PHE A 208 6.43 -7.27 11.79
C PHE A 208 7.92 -7.40 11.46
N LEU A 209 8.28 -7.79 10.23
CA LEU A 209 9.68 -7.85 9.82
C LEU A 209 10.33 -6.48 9.73
N TYR A 210 9.61 -5.46 9.23
CA TYR A 210 10.10 -4.09 9.24
C TYR A 210 10.32 -3.57 10.66
N TYR A 211 9.39 -3.85 11.58
CA TYR A 211 9.58 -3.54 12.99
C TYR A 211 10.80 -4.25 13.58
N TYR A 212 10.99 -5.53 13.26
CA TYR A 212 12.16 -6.31 13.67
C TYR A 212 13.47 -5.67 13.17
N CYS A 213 13.59 -5.40 11.87
CA CYS A 213 14.77 -4.77 11.28
C CYS A 213 15.03 -3.37 11.88
N HIS A 214 13.98 -2.58 12.11
CA HIS A 214 14.11 -1.26 12.73
C HIS A 214 14.58 -1.36 14.18
N SER A 215 14.07 -2.33 14.95
CA SER A 215 14.50 -2.57 16.33
C SER A 215 15.97 -3.03 16.42
N ALA A 216 16.48 -3.66 15.37
CA ALA A 216 17.89 -4.02 15.23
C ALA A 216 18.79 -2.84 14.80
N GLN A 217 18.27 -1.61 14.75
CA GLN A 217 18.97 -0.36 14.38
C GLN A 217 19.61 -0.39 12.99
N LEU A 218 19.05 -1.15 12.07
CA LEU A 218 19.53 -1.17 10.69
C LEU A 218 18.96 0.02 9.92
N GLU A 219 19.82 0.72 9.17
CA GLU A 219 19.37 1.61 8.11
C GLU A 219 18.66 0.76 7.05
N PHE A 220 17.34 0.67 7.17
CA PHE A 220 16.50 -0.15 6.32
C PHE A 220 15.85 0.71 5.25
N ASP A 221 16.24 0.48 4.01
CA ASP A 221 15.48 0.97 2.86
C ASP A 221 14.30 0.03 2.61
N PHE A 222 13.08 0.56 2.67
CA PHE A 222 11.85 -0.18 2.35
C PHE A 222 11.77 -0.66 0.89
N THR A 223 12.71 -0.25 0.04
CA THR A 223 12.90 -0.73 -1.34
C THR A 223 13.89 -1.89 -1.44
N ALA A 224 14.68 -2.14 -0.39
CA ALA A 224 15.59 -3.26 -0.33
C ALA A 224 14.84 -4.60 -0.18
N ASP A 225 15.46 -5.66 -0.70
CA ASP A 225 14.95 -7.02 -0.57
C ASP A 225 14.99 -7.46 0.91
N ILE A 226 13.84 -7.39 1.58
CA ILE A 226 13.70 -7.78 2.99
C ILE A 226 14.15 -9.21 3.23
N VAL A 227 13.97 -10.13 2.26
CA VAL A 227 14.33 -11.54 2.42
C VAL A 227 15.84 -11.65 2.56
N LYS A 228 16.58 -10.96 1.69
CA LYS A 228 18.03 -10.87 1.79
C LYS A 228 18.47 -10.21 3.09
N THR A 229 17.84 -9.10 3.47
CA THR A 229 18.18 -8.38 4.72
C THR A 229 18.01 -9.26 5.94
N ILE A 230 16.87 -9.96 6.08
CA ILE A 230 16.62 -10.77 7.27
C ILE A 230 17.49 -12.03 7.31
N GLN A 231 17.84 -12.61 6.15
CA GLN A 231 18.63 -13.85 6.10
C GLN A 231 19.96 -13.76 6.88
N GLU A 232 20.55 -12.57 7.00
CA GLU A 232 21.83 -12.34 7.68
C GLU A 232 21.70 -12.12 9.20
N ILE A 233 20.52 -11.73 9.68
CA ILE A 233 20.31 -11.18 11.04
C ILE A 233 19.14 -11.85 11.78
N LEU A 234 18.56 -12.89 11.20
CA LEU A 234 17.30 -13.44 11.69
C LEU A 234 17.49 -14.13 13.04
N HIS A 235 16.68 -13.71 14.01
CA HIS A 235 16.59 -14.34 15.32
C HIS A 235 15.17 -14.81 15.58
N ASN A 236 15.04 -15.92 16.31
CA ASN A 236 13.75 -16.40 16.78
C ASN A 236 13.26 -15.49 17.91
N THR A 237 12.35 -14.57 17.60
CA THR A 237 11.77 -13.60 18.53
C THR A 237 10.26 -13.62 18.37
N HIS A 238 9.51 -13.20 19.38
CA HIS A 238 8.05 -13.13 19.28
C HIS A 238 7.57 -12.32 18.05
N THR A 239 8.29 -11.27 17.66
CA THR A 239 8.01 -10.50 16.45
C THR A 239 8.17 -11.34 15.18
N THR A 240 9.28 -12.07 15.02
CA THR A 240 9.51 -12.91 13.84
C THR A 240 8.58 -14.12 13.82
N GLN A 241 8.17 -14.62 14.98
CA GLN A 241 7.13 -15.65 15.10
C GLN A 241 5.75 -15.13 14.69
N LEU A 242 5.38 -13.92 15.09
CA LEU A 242 4.14 -13.27 14.62
C LEU A 242 4.17 -13.00 13.11
N ALA A 243 5.33 -12.64 12.56
CA ALA A 243 5.52 -12.55 11.12
C ALA A 243 5.26 -13.91 10.45
N LEU A 244 5.90 -14.97 10.92
CA LEU A 244 5.73 -16.34 10.40
C LEU A 244 4.25 -16.78 10.44
N ILE A 245 3.54 -16.49 11.53
CA ILE A 245 2.10 -16.76 11.67
C ILE A 245 1.28 -16.03 10.59
N CYS A 246 1.53 -14.73 10.40
CA CYS A 246 0.82 -13.93 9.41
C CYS A 246 1.09 -14.42 7.98
N ILE A 247 2.34 -14.72 7.64
CA ILE A 247 2.72 -15.21 6.31
C ILE A 247 2.14 -16.62 6.06
N ASN A 248 2.17 -17.53 7.04
CA ASN A 248 1.53 -18.84 6.90
C ASN A 248 0.02 -18.71 6.72
N ARG A 249 -0.63 -17.77 7.42
CA ARG A 249 -2.05 -17.47 7.22
C ARG A 249 -2.33 -16.94 5.81
N ALA A 250 -1.49 -16.04 5.30
CA ALA A 250 -1.57 -15.55 3.93
C ALA A 250 -1.46 -16.70 2.91
N TYR A 251 -0.46 -17.57 3.06
CA TYR A 251 -0.28 -18.74 2.19
C TYR A 251 -1.52 -19.64 2.15
N ARG A 252 -2.05 -20.01 3.32
CA ARG A 252 -3.25 -20.85 3.43
C ARG A 252 -4.47 -20.22 2.77
N LEU A 253 -4.68 -18.92 2.98
CA LEU A 253 -5.78 -18.20 2.36
C LEU A 253 -5.63 -18.14 0.85
N MET A 254 -4.42 -17.86 0.36
CA MET A 254 -4.11 -17.80 -1.07
C MET A 254 -4.41 -19.12 -1.79
N LEU A 255 -4.05 -20.26 -1.18
CA LEU A 255 -4.34 -21.59 -1.74
C LEU A 255 -5.81 -21.99 -1.65
N LYS A 256 -6.54 -21.49 -0.65
CA LYS A 256 -7.96 -21.80 -0.45
C LYS A 256 -8.87 -21.05 -1.44
N ILE A 257 -8.50 -19.83 -1.83
CA ILE A 257 -9.29 -19.00 -2.72
C ILE A 257 -9.18 -19.55 -4.15
N PRO A 258 -10.27 -19.70 -4.91
CA PRO A 258 -10.20 -20.15 -6.30
C PRO A 258 -9.62 -19.06 -7.19
N TRP A 259 -8.53 -19.39 -7.88
CA TRP A 259 -7.92 -18.54 -8.90
C TRP A 259 -8.36 -18.99 -10.29
N ALA A 260 -8.62 -18.04 -11.19
CA ALA A 260 -8.91 -18.33 -12.59
C ALA A 260 -7.61 -18.63 -13.36
N THR A 261 -6.89 -19.69 -12.97
CA THR A 261 -5.59 -20.10 -13.53
C THR A 261 -5.64 -20.54 -14.99
N SER A 262 -6.84 -20.70 -15.56
CA SER A 262 -7.03 -20.84 -17.00
C SER A 262 -6.61 -19.60 -17.80
N ILE A 263 -6.60 -18.41 -17.15
CA ILE A 263 -6.14 -17.17 -17.76
C ILE A 263 -4.63 -17.02 -17.49
N SER A 264 -3.82 -16.99 -18.55
CA SER A 264 -2.35 -16.94 -18.47
C SER A 264 -1.84 -15.83 -17.54
N TYR A 265 -2.35 -14.61 -17.67
CA TYR A 265 -1.98 -13.49 -16.81
C TYR A 265 -2.24 -13.77 -15.31
N ILE A 266 -3.40 -14.34 -14.98
CA ILE A 266 -3.77 -14.67 -13.60
C ILE A 266 -2.89 -15.81 -13.07
N ASN A 267 -2.58 -16.80 -13.91
CA ASN A 267 -1.69 -17.89 -13.54
C ASN A 267 -0.27 -17.41 -13.25
N SER A 268 0.29 -16.53 -14.10
CA SER A 268 1.61 -15.93 -13.87
C SER A 268 1.65 -15.09 -12.59
N ARG A 269 0.60 -14.31 -12.33
CA ARG A 269 0.46 -13.55 -11.09
C ARG A 269 0.39 -14.46 -9.87
N PHE A 270 -0.44 -15.50 -9.91
CA PHE A 270 -0.57 -16.48 -8.83
C PHE A 270 0.77 -17.15 -8.54
N ALA A 271 1.48 -17.62 -9.57
CA ALA A 271 2.78 -18.27 -9.42
C ALA A 271 3.81 -17.33 -8.76
N ARG A 272 3.89 -16.07 -9.21
CA ARG A 272 4.81 -15.07 -8.65
C ARG A 272 4.49 -14.76 -7.18
N GLU A 273 3.24 -14.42 -6.88
CA GLU A 273 2.84 -14.08 -5.51
C GLU A 273 2.96 -15.27 -4.55
N LYS A 274 2.77 -16.50 -5.06
CA LYS A 274 2.96 -17.74 -4.29
C LYS A 274 4.43 -17.94 -3.98
N GLN A 275 5.31 -17.79 -4.98
CA GLN A 275 6.75 -17.92 -4.82
C GLN A 275 7.29 -16.92 -3.79
N GLU A 276 6.87 -15.65 -3.85
CA GLU A 276 7.26 -14.64 -2.85
C GLU A 276 6.93 -15.05 -1.41
N ILE A 277 5.72 -15.58 -1.20
CA ILE A 277 5.28 -16.05 0.12
C ILE A 277 6.10 -17.28 0.54
N GLU A 278 6.37 -18.22 -0.38
CA GLU A 278 7.15 -19.43 -0.09
C GLU A 278 8.61 -19.10 0.21
N ASP A 279 9.23 -18.20 -0.54
CA ASP A 279 10.61 -17.74 -0.30
C ASP A 279 10.75 -17.11 1.07
N LEU A 280 9.77 -16.28 1.46
CA LEU A 280 9.76 -15.65 2.78
C LEU A 280 9.54 -16.67 3.91
N LEU A 281 8.63 -17.63 3.73
CA LEU A 281 8.42 -18.72 4.70
C LEU A 281 9.68 -19.55 4.87
N ASN A 282 10.28 -19.98 3.75
CA ASN A 282 11.52 -20.75 3.74
C ASN A 282 12.66 -19.99 4.41
N CYS A 283 12.76 -18.67 4.20
CA CYS A 283 13.75 -17.83 4.86
C CYS A 283 13.56 -17.82 6.38
N LEU A 284 12.32 -17.63 6.85
CA LEU A 284 12.00 -17.62 8.28
C LEU A 284 12.27 -18.98 8.94
N GLU A 285 11.81 -20.06 8.32
CA GLU A 285 11.94 -21.42 8.83
C GLU A 285 13.42 -21.87 8.83
N LYS A 286 14.18 -21.63 7.75
CA LYS A 286 15.62 -21.94 7.70
C LYS A 286 16.45 -21.09 8.66
N GLY A 287 16.00 -19.87 8.97
CA GLY A 287 16.57 -19.03 10.01
C GLY A 287 16.23 -19.47 11.44
N GLY A 288 15.53 -20.59 11.62
CA GLY A 288 15.22 -21.18 12.92
C GLY A 288 14.02 -20.56 13.63
N VAL A 289 13.22 -19.73 12.95
CA VAL A 289 11.99 -19.15 13.52
C VAL A 289 10.94 -20.25 13.64
N ASN A 290 10.36 -20.40 14.84
CA ASN A 290 9.31 -21.38 15.10
C ASN A 290 8.25 -20.78 16.04
N VAL A 291 7.02 -21.26 15.98
CA VAL A 291 5.89 -20.64 16.71
C VAL A 291 5.71 -21.11 18.15
N GLN A 292 6.66 -21.88 18.71
CA GLN A 292 6.43 -22.55 20.00
C GLN A 292 6.27 -21.55 21.15
N GLU A 293 7.14 -20.54 21.23
CA GLU A 293 7.15 -19.56 22.32
C GLU A 293 5.90 -18.67 22.29
N ILE A 294 5.54 -18.13 21.12
CA ILE A 294 4.33 -17.30 20.96
C ILE A 294 3.05 -18.10 21.23
N MET A 295 3.02 -19.39 20.93
CA MET A 295 1.87 -20.26 21.24
C MET A 295 1.78 -20.60 22.73
N SER A 296 2.92 -20.85 23.40
CA SER A 296 2.96 -20.99 24.86
C SER A 296 2.49 -19.72 25.57
N LEU A 297 2.88 -18.56 25.04
CA LEU A 297 2.39 -17.28 25.50
C LEU A 297 0.87 -17.15 25.28
N PHE A 298 0.36 -17.57 24.14
CA PHE A 298 -1.07 -17.55 23.84
C PHE A 298 -1.91 -18.36 24.82
N ASP A 299 -1.46 -19.56 25.15
CA ASP A 299 -2.17 -20.43 26.10
C ASP A 299 -2.15 -19.81 27.51
N SER A 300 -1.02 -19.21 27.91
CA SER A 300 -0.93 -18.44 29.15
C SER A 300 -1.88 -17.23 29.19
N ILE A 301 -2.08 -16.56 28.04
CA ILE A 301 -3.04 -15.46 27.89
C ILE A 301 -4.49 -15.96 28.02
N LYS A 302 -4.83 -17.10 27.41
CA LYS A 302 -6.18 -17.69 27.51
C LYS A 302 -6.57 -18.06 28.94
N GLU A 303 -5.60 -18.56 29.71
CA GLU A 303 -5.82 -18.94 31.11
C GLU A 303 -5.97 -17.74 32.06
N ASN A 304 -6.00 -16.50 31.55
CA ASN A 304 -6.06 -15.25 32.32
C ASN A 304 -4.97 -15.13 33.40
N LYS A 305 -3.87 -15.87 33.26
CA LYS A 305 -2.81 -15.92 34.28
C LYS A 305 -1.92 -14.68 34.29
N ILE A 306 -2.08 -13.76 33.32
CA ILE A 306 -1.12 -12.66 33.15
C ILE A 306 -1.76 -11.38 32.62
N THR A 307 -1.44 -10.25 33.26
CA THR A 307 -1.95 -8.91 32.96
C THR A 307 -0.81 -7.89 32.79
N GLY A 308 -0.70 -7.28 31.60
CA GLY A 308 0.08 -6.07 31.31
C GLY A 308 1.58 -6.24 31.09
N ASN A 309 2.31 -6.87 32.02
CA ASN A 309 3.78 -6.84 32.05
C ASN A 309 4.51 -7.81 31.08
N ILE A 310 3.77 -8.57 30.28
CA ILE A 310 4.33 -9.51 29.28
C ILE A 310 4.94 -8.77 28.11
N ILE A 311 4.28 -7.71 27.66
CA ILE A 311 4.59 -7.06 26.38
C ILE A 311 6.02 -6.52 26.42
N ALA A 312 6.38 -5.85 27.53
CA ALA A 312 7.75 -5.40 27.81
C ALA A 312 8.75 -6.55 27.93
N LYS A 313 8.39 -7.63 28.63
CA LYS A 313 9.28 -8.79 28.82
C LYS A 313 9.58 -9.55 27.52
N ASN A 314 8.75 -9.43 26.50
CA ASN A 314 8.87 -10.17 25.25
C ASN A 314 9.27 -9.30 24.05
N ASN A 315 9.77 -8.09 24.29
CA ASN A 315 10.19 -7.12 23.26
C ASN A 315 9.04 -6.72 22.29
N LEU A 316 7.80 -6.75 22.77
CA LEU A 316 6.62 -6.38 22.01
C LEU A 316 6.07 -5.01 22.41
N GLU A 317 6.88 -4.14 23.05
CA GLU A 317 6.48 -2.89 23.74
C GLU A 317 5.56 -1.95 22.94
N GLY A 318 5.50 -2.05 21.62
CA GLY A 318 4.56 -1.31 20.77
C GLY A 318 3.18 -1.96 20.52
N PHE A 319 3.05 -3.28 20.66
CA PHE A 319 1.82 -4.01 20.31
C PHE A 319 0.98 -4.33 21.55
N ASP A 320 -0.28 -3.92 21.52
CA ASP A 320 -1.21 -4.25 22.61
C ASP A 320 -1.60 -5.74 22.61
N LEU A 321 -1.96 -6.23 23.80
CA LEU A 321 -2.30 -7.64 24.01
C LEU A 321 -3.52 -8.08 23.18
N GLU A 322 -4.46 -7.17 22.96
CA GLU A 322 -5.69 -7.44 22.21
C GLU A 322 -5.38 -7.68 20.73
N THR A 323 -4.50 -6.89 20.14
CA THR A 323 -3.97 -7.05 18.78
C THR A 323 -3.31 -8.41 18.60
N ILE A 324 -2.40 -8.77 19.51
CA ILE A 324 -1.69 -10.06 19.46
C ILE A 324 -2.68 -11.21 19.61
N ARG A 325 -3.59 -11.13 20.59
CA ARG A 325 -4.63 -12.14 20.80
C ARG A 325 -5.51 -12.32 19.57
N TRP A 326 -5.93 -11.21 18.94
CA TRP A 326 -6.74 -11.25 17.72
C TRP A 326 -6.00 -11.99 16.59
N ILE A 327 -4.73 -11.66 16.35
CA ILE A 327 -3.90 -12.31 15.33
C ILE A 327 -3.84 -13.82 15.56
N LEU A 328 -3.55 -14.23 16.80
CA LEU A 328 -3.38 -15.63 17.15
C LEU A 328 -4.69 -16.41 16.99
N VAL A 329 -5.82 -15.84 17.41
CA VAL A 329 -7.15 -16.44 17.23
C VAL A 329 -7.50 -16.56 15.74
N GLU A 330 -7.36 -15.48 14.97
CA GLU A 330 -7.79 -15.43 13.57
C GLU A 330 -6.84 -16.13 12.59
N SER A 331 -5.59 -16.38 13.01
CA SER A 331 -4.66 -17.21 12.25
C SER A 331 -5.16 -18.66 12.10
N LYS A 332 -5.99 -19.12 13.05
CA LYS A 332 -6.50 -20.50 13.15
C LYS A 332 -5.39 -21.55 13.13
N ILE A 333 -4.20 -21.20 13.63
CA ILE A 333 -3.08 -22.13 13.73
C ILE A 333 -3.29 -23.01 14.96
N SER A 334 -3.44 -24.32 14.74
CA SER A 334 -3.05 -25.30 15.74
C SER A 334 -1.59 -25.69 15.49
N VAL A 335 -0.82 -25.92 16.56
CA VAL A 335 0.60 -26.34 16.45
C VAL A 335 0.74 -27.61 15.61
N ASN A 336 -0.24 -28.52 15.70
CA ASN A 336 -0.31 -29.75 14.88
C ASN A 336 -0.51 -29.47 13.38
N GLU A 337 -1.33 -28.48 13.03
CA GLU A 337 -1.56 -28.14 11.62
C GLU A 337 -0.35 -27.48 10.95
N MET A 338 0.51 -26.76 11.70
CA MET A 338 1.78 -26.27 11.15
C MET A 338 2.77 -27.41 10.92
N TYR A 339 2.91 -28.31 11.91
CA TYR A 339 3.81 -29.45 11.81
C TYR A 339 3.48 -30.40 10.64
N LEU A 340 2.19 -30.61 10.37
CA LEU A 340 1.74 -31.40 9.20
C LEU A 340 2.07 -30.73 7.86
N MET A 341 2.02 -29.40 7.79
CA MET A 341 2.41 -28.67 6.57
C MET A 341 3.93 -28.69 6.34
N ASP A 342 4.74 -28.61 7.39
CA ASP A 342 6.20 -28.72 7.27
C ASP A 342 6.57 -30.09 6.70
N GLN A 343 5.88 -31.16 7.12
CA GLN A 343 6.06 -32.49 6.54
C GLN A 343 5.57 -32.60 5.10
N GLU A 344 4.43 -32.00 4.74
CA GLU A 344 3.93 -32.00 3.36
C GLU A 344 4.78 -31.17 2.39
N ARG A 345 5.46 -30.11 2.87
CA ARG A 345 6.40 -29.31 2.06
C ARG A 345 7.71 -30.07 1.83
N LEU A 346 8.30 -30.61 2.89
CA LEU A 346 9.52 -31.44 2.80
C LEU A 346 9.32 -32.69 1.93
N ALA A 347 8.11 -33.22 1.86
CA ALA A 347 7.76 -34.35 1.00
C ALA A 347 7.55 -33.99 -0.49
N LYS A 348 7.44 -32.70 -0.85
CA LYS A 348 7.31 -32.24 -2.25
C LYS A 348 8.63 -31.81 -2.90
N ASP A 349 9.67 -31.64 -2.10
CA ASP A 349 11.03 -31.29 -2.54
C ASP A 349 11.97 -32.52 -2.64
N LEU A 350 11.43 -33.74 -2.46
CA LEU A 350 12.04 -35.06 -2.69
C LEU A 350 11.38 -35.73 -3.90
#